data_AF-A0A524CD86-F1
#
_entry.id   AF-A0A524CD86-F1
#
_cell.length_a   1.000
_cell.length_b   1.000
_cell.length_c   1.000
_cell.angle_alpha   90.00
_cell.angle_beta   90.00
_cell.angle_gamma   90.00
#
_symmetry.space_group_name_H-M   'P 1'
#
loop_
_entity.id
_entity.type
_entity.pdbx_description
1 polymer ?
#
loop_
_entity_poly.entity_id
_entity_poly.type
_entity_poly.pdbx_seq_one_letter_code
_entity_poly.pdbx_strand_id
1 'polypeptide(L)'
;MMKMMNIAIFYNPLLKANLKEVKDVKKALESYENTVVLYKANKDIIKNIQKNNYDMIFNLTHDIDTNLNSAMTAICELSEIKVISPKIFTSLIVKDKDLLFDILKYDNISVIENIDSDLYRDMIEVFLLENKDPLIFINKRFNHYISDPYYDNIKRMCVKSFKSIHGSNYCKFQILIDALNNLFLTNINPFPYLGKNNIFPKLVKQNGIEYADFINYIIANAAYRYHISIPEIYEQLRQNFNLYHQTNKILLRGV
;
A
#
# COMPACT_ATOMS: atom_id res chain seq x y z
N MET A 1 22.56 13.46 17.84
CA MET A 1 22.11 12.15 17.33
C MET A 1 20.60 12.25 17.14
N MET A 2 20.08 12.11 15.92
CA MET A 2 18.63 12.14 15.70
C MET A 2 17.99 10.90 16.32
N LYS A 3 16.81 11.09 16.93
CA LYS A 3 16.06 10.03 17.63
C LYS A 3 15.39 9.11 16.61
N MET A 4 15.46 7.80 16.83
CA MET A 4 14.66 6.81 16.09
C MET A 4 13.17 6.95 16.42
N MET A 5 12.29 6.48 15.54
CA MET A 5 10.85 6.67 15.71
C MET A 5 10.27 5.74 16.77
N ASN A 6 9.31 6.27 17.52
CA ASN A 6 8.42 5.53 18.40
C ASN A 6 7.11 5.23 17.66
N ILE A 7 6.94 3.98 17.24
CA ILE A 7 5.85 3.54 16.36
C ILE A 7 4.91 2.62 17.13
N ALA A 8 3.60 2.89 17.06
CA ALA A 8 2.58 1.97 17.51
C ALA A 8 1.99 1.19 16.32
N ILE A 9 1.90 -0.13 16.41
CA ILE A 9 1.16 -0.95 15.45
C ILE A 9 -0.17 -1.35 16.07
N PHE A 10 -1.27 -0.95 15.43
CA PHE A 10 -2.60 -1.42 15.79
C PHE A 10 -3.02 -2.58 14.90
N TYR A 11 -3.58 -3.63 15.50
CA TYR A 11 -4.00 -4.82 14.77
C TYR A 11 -5.32 -5.37 15.29
N ASN A 12 -6.04 -6.07 14.42
CA ASN A 12 -7.29 -6.74 14.78
C ASN A 12 -6.97 -8.07 15.48
N PRO A 13 -7.23 -8.23 16.80
CA PRO A 13 -6.88 -9.44 17.52
C PRO A 13 -7.72 -10.67 17.12
N LEU A 14 -8.85 -10.47 16.44
CA LEU A 14 -9.75 -11.54 16.02
C LEU A 14 -9.27 -12.26 14.75
N LEU A 15 -8.38 -11.62 13.97
CA LEU A 15 -7.86 -12.19 12.73
C LEU A 15 -6.51 -12.86 12.97
N LYS A 16 -6.51 -14.20 13.14
CA LYS A 16 -5.28 -14.98 13.33
C LYS A 16 -4.25 -14.79 12.20
N ALA A 17 -4.71 -14.66 10.95
CA ALA A 17 -3.85 -14.43 9.78
C ALA A 17 -3.06 -13.11 9.90
N ASN A 18 -3.62 -12.11 10.57
CA ASN A 18 -3.02 -10.79 10.79
C ASN A 18 -1.83 -10.85 11.78
N LEU A 19 -1.88 -11.75 12.78
CA LEU A 19 -0.82 -11.84 13.79
C LEU A 19 0.58 -12.15 13.22
N LYS A 20 0.65 -12.91 12.12
CA LYS A 20 1.93 -13.21 11.46
C LYS A 20 2.48 -11.96 10.77
N GLU A 21 1.64 -11.24 10.02
CA GLU A 21 2.01 -9.97 9.40
C GLU A 21 2.46 -8.94 10.43
N VAL A 22 1.72 -8.77 11.54
CA VAL A 22 2.09 -7.83 12.61
C VAL A 22 3.48 -8.13 13.17
N LYS A 23 3.81 -9.42 13.36
CA LYS A 23 5.13 -9.84 13.82
C LYS A 23 6.22 -9.58 12.77
N ASP A 24 5.92 -9.83 11.50
CA ASP A 24 6.85 -9.57 10.40
C ASP A 24 7.15 -8.06 10.28
N VAL A 25 6.11 -7.22 10.25
CA VAL A 25 6.23 -5.76 10.18
C VAL A 25 6.96 -5.21 11.40
N LYS A 26 6.62 -5.68 12.62
CA LYS A 26 7.34 -5.28 13.84
C LYS A 26 8.84 -5.54 13.74
N LYS A 27 9.24 -6.76 13.33
CA LYS A 27 10.66 -7.11 13.19
C LYS A 27 11.37 -6.26 12.14
N ALA A 28 10.70 -5.97 11.02
CA ALA A 28 11.24 -5.10 9.99
C ALA A 28 11.50 -3.69 10.53
N LEU A 29 10.55 -3.12 11.27
CA LEU A 29 10.70 -1.80 11.88
C LEU A 29 11.80 -1.78 12.96
N GLU A 30 11.87 -2.79 13.83
CA GLU A 30 12.90 -2.86 14.86
C GLU A 30 14.32 -3.04 14.29
N SER A 31 14.45 -3.59 13.08
CA SER A 31 15.76 -3.71 12.41
C SER A 31 16.37 -2.35 12.00
N TYR A 32 15.55 -1.30 11.98
CA TYR A 32 15.97 0.10 11.80
C TYR A 32 16.00 0.85 13.14
N GLU A 33 16.14 0.11 14.26
CA GLU A 33 16.25 0.64 15.62
C GLU A 33 15.04 1.46 16.12
N ASN A 34 13.89 1.36 15.43
CA ASN A 34 12.66 1.96 15.91
C ASN A 34 12.19 1.31 17.20
N THR A 35 11.61 2.10 18.10
CA THR A 35 10.85 1.56 19.23
C THR A 35 9.45 1.21 18.73
N VAL A 36 9.05 -0.06 18.83
CA VAL A 36 7.77 -0.53 18.28
C VAL A 36 6.89 -1.17 19.35
N VAL A 37 5.70 -0.61 19.58
CA VAL A 37 4.71 -1.12 20.54
C VAL A 37 3.51 -1.68 19.80
N LEU A 38 2.99 -2.82 20.26
CA LEU A 38 1.82 -3.47 19.65
C LEU A 38 0.56 -3.20 20.47
N TYR A 39 -0.51 -2.79 19.80
CA TYR A 39 -1.82 -2.61 20.41
C TYR A 39 -2.90 -3.41 19.69
N LYS A 40 -3.72 -4.08 20.50
CA LYS A 40 -4.97 -4.65 20.03
C LYS A 40 -5.93 -3.49 19.75
N ALA A 41 -6.57 -3.52 18.59
CA ALA A 41 -7.68 -2.62 18.31
C ALA A 41 -8.92 -3.08 19.10
N ASN A 42 -9.19 -2.37 20.20
CA ASN A 42 -10.29 -2.63 21.12
C ASN A 42 -10.87 -1.31 21.63
N LYS A 43 -11.82 -1.37 22.58
CA LYS A 43 -12.47 -0.18 23.16
C LYS A 43 -11.52 0.82 23.83
N ASP A 44 -10.30 0.42 24.20
CA ASP A 44 -9.33 1.26 24.91
C ASP A 44 -8.39 1.99 23.95
N ILE A 45 -8.68 1.99 22.64
CA ILE A 45 -7.81 2.53 21.59
C ILE A 45 -7.41 3.99 21.83
N ILE A 46 -8.38 4.85 22.11
CA ILE A 46 -8.16 6.28 22.35
C ILE A 46 -7.25 6.48 23.57
N LYS A 47 -7.48 5.73 24.64
CA LYS A 47 -6.67 5.78 25.85
C LYS A 47 -5.23 5.33 25.60
N ASN A 48 -5.04 4.28 24.82
CA ASN A 48 -3.71 3.76 24.45
C ASN A 48 -2.92 4.75 23.59
N ILE A 49 -3.62 5.41 22.67
CA ILE A 49 -3.10 6.47 21.83
C ILE A 49 -2.68 7.69 22.67
N GLN A 50 -3.54 8.18 23.55
CA GLN A 50 -3.29 9.40 24.35
C GLN A 50 -2.19 9.22 25.40
N LYS A 51 -2.02 8.01 25.94
CA LYS A 51 -1.07 7.75 27.03
C LYS A 51 0.40 7.81 26.60
N ASN A 52 0.67 7.73 25.30
CA ASN A 52 2.01 7.52 24.79
C ASN A 52 2.35 8.54 23.72
N ASN A 53 3.58 9.05 23.74
CA ASN A 53 4.08 9.98 22.75
C ASN A 53 4.62 9.22 21.52
N TYR A 54 3.72 8.73 20.67
CA TYR A 54 4.08 8.08 19.41
C TYR A 54 4.36 9.11 18.33
N ASP A 55 5.42 8.88 17.56
CA ASP A 55 5.71 9.67 16.36
C ASP A 55 4.74 9.28 15.23
N MET A 56 4.33 8.00 15.19
CA MET A 56 3.42 7.48 14.17
C MET A 56 2.68 6.20 14.60
N ILE A 57 1.50 5.99 14.02
CA ILE A 57 0.74 4.75 14.08
C ILE A 57 0.80 4.00 12.75
N PHE A 58 1.14 2.71 12.77
CA PHE A 58 0.96 1.81 11.64
C PHE A 58 -0.36 1.05 11.79
N ASN A 59 -1.32 1.32 10.91
CA ASN A 59 -2.63 0.69 10.97
C ASN A 59 -2.64 -0.64 10.21
N LEU A 60 -2.56 -1.75 10.94
CA LEU A 60 -2.71 -3.11 10.42
C LEU A 60 -4.02 -3.74 10.89
N THR A 61 -5.07 -2.97 11.17
CA THR A 61 -6.36 -3.52 11.56
C THR A 61 -7.13 -4.02 10.34
N HIS A 62 -6.59 -5.02 9.64
CA HIS A 62 -7.32 -5.72 8.59
C HIS A 62 -8.69 -6.15 9.09
N ASP A 63 -9.66 -6.13 8.20
CA ASP A 63 -11.05 -6.44 8.50
C ASP A 63 -11.58 -7.48 7.53
N ILE A 64 -12.54 -8.25 8.03
CA ILE A 64 -13.44 -9.04 7.19
C ILE A 64 -14.73 -8.23 6.95
N ASP A 65 -15.26 -7.54 7.98
CA ASP A 65 -16.54 -6.81 7.88
C ASP A 65 -16.66 -5.53 8.75
N THR A 66 -15.70 -5.23 9.63
CA THR A 66 -15.96 -4.33 10.79
C THR A 66 -15.68 -2.85 10.60
N ASN A 67 -15.35 -2.36 9.40
CA ASN A 67 -14.93 -0.96 9.15
C ASN A 67 -13.85 -0.44 10.14
N LEU A 68 -13.19 -1.31 10.89
CA LEU A 68 -12.27 -0.99 11.97
C LEU A 68 -11.06 -0.26 11.40
N ASN A 69 -10.56 -0.67 10.23
CA ASN A 69 -9.49 0.02 9.51
C ASN A 69 -9.82 1.48 9.24
N SER A 70 -11.04 1.75 8.81
CA SER A 70 -11.53 3.09 8.45
C SER A 70 -11.80 3.89 9.73
N ALA A 71 -12.44 3.28 10.72
CA ALA A 71 -12.67 3.90 12.03
C ALA A 71 -11.35 4.27 12.72
N MET A 72 -10.35 3.39 12.66
CA MET A 72 -9.02 3.65 13.19
C MET A 72 -8.32 4.81 12.52
N THR A 73 -8.42 4.87 11.19
CA THR A 73 -7.88 5.99 10.41
C THR A 73 -8.58 7.28 10.81
N ALA A 74 -9.91 7.29 10.89
CA ALA A 74 -10.69 8.47 11.29
C ALA A 74 -10.32 8.96 12.70
N ILE A 75 -10.20 8.05 13.67
CA ILE A 75 -9.81 8.40 15.05
C ILE A 75 -8.42 9.06 15.05
N CYS A 76 -7.46 8.50 14.32
CA CYS A 76 -6.12 9.07 14.23
C CYS A 76 -6.11 10.45 13.56
N GLU A 77 -6.80 10.59 12.42
CA GLU A 77 -6.89 11.85 11.67
C GLU A 77 -7.56 12.95 12.50
N LEU A 78 -8.70 12.66 13.15
CA LEU A 78 -9.42 13.61 14.02
C LEU A 78 -8.63 14.01 15.28
N SER A 79 -7.73 13.14 15.73
CA SER A 79 -6.90 13.36 16.91
C SER A 79 -5.49 13.88 16.56
N GLU A 80 -5.27 14.29 15.31
CA GLU A 80 -3.99 14.82 14.79
C GLU A 80 -2.79 13.87 14.97
N ILE A 81 -3.06 12.57 15.00
CA ILE A 81 -2.04 11.53 15.09
C ILE A 81 -1.70 11.04 13.69
N LYS A 82 -0.40 11.01 13.46
CA LYS A 82 0.19 10.62 12.19
C LYS A 82 0.00 9.12 12.02
N VAL A 83 -0.67 8.73 10.94
CA VAL A 83 -1.04 7.34 10.70
C VAL A 83 -0.62 6.88 9.31
N ILE A 84 -0.12 5.64 9.24
CA ILE A 84 0.13 4.91 8.01
C ILE A 84 -1.09 4.06 7.75
N SER A 85 -1.94 4.63 6.90
CA SER A 85 -3.20 4.07 6.46
C SER A 85 -3.61 4.81 5.18
N PRO A 86 -4.34 4.15 4.27
CA PRO A 86 -5.25 4.83 3.36
C PRO A 86 -6.06 5.90 4.07
N LYS A 87 -6.23 7.05 3.42
CA LYS A 87 -7.07 8.12 3.94
C LYS A 87 -8.52 7.64 4.11
N ILE A 88 -9.26 8.30 5.00
CA ILE A 88 -10.68 7.98 5.23
C ILE A 88 -11.49 8.06 3.93
N PHE A 89 -11.29 9.12 3.13
CA PHE A 89 -11.96 9.31 1.84
C PHE A 89 -11.67 8.19 0.85
N THR A 90 -10.40 7.77 0.72
CA THR A 90 -10.04 6.64 -0.15
C THR A 90 -10.75 5.36 0.27
N SER A 91 -10.82 5.10 1.59
CA SER A 91 -11.47 3.90 2.12
C SER A 91 -12.99 3.91 1.87
N LEU A 92 -13.63 5.08 1.93
CA LEU A 92 -15.06 5.24 1.64
C LEU A 92 -15.34 5.08 0.14
N ILE A 93 -14.56 5.77 -0.72
CA ILE A 93 -14.70 5.68 -2.18
C ILE A 93 -14.56 4.24 -2.64
N VAL A 94 -13.52 3.53 -2.20
CA VAL A 94 -13.23 2.18 -2.71
C VAL A 94 -14.25 1.13 -2.24
N LYS A 95 -14.92 1.35 -1.11
CA LYS A 95 -15.98 0.44 -0.62
C LYS A 95 -17.29 0.59 -1.38
N ASP A 96 -17.55 1.76 -1.95
CA ASP A 96 -18.70 2.03 -2.80
C ASP A 96 -18.29 1.84 -4.27
N LYS A 97 -18.60 0.67 -4.83
CA LYS A 97 -18.14 0.29 -6.18
C LYS A 97 -18.70 1.22 -7.26
N ASP A 98 -19.93 1.70 -7.08
CA ASP A 98 -20.60 2.57 -8.06
C ASP A 98 -19.93 3.96 -8.02
N LEU A 99 -19.77 4.54 -6.83
CA LEU A 99 -19.04 5.80 -6.66
C LEU A 99 -17.60 5.72 -7.16
N LEU A 100 -16.90 4.63 -6.84
CA LEU A 100 -15.55 4.38 -7.33
C LEU A 100 -15.50 4.44 -8.85
N PHE A 101 -16.41 3.75 -9.53
CA PHE A 101 -16.43 3.67 -10.98
C PHE A 101 -16.83 4.99 -11.63
N ASP A 102 -17.74 5.74 -11.04
CA ASP A 102 -18.08 7.08 -11.51
C ASP A 102 -16.88 8.03 -11.44
N ILE A 103 -16.14 8.01 -10.33
CA ILE A 103 -14.90 8.80 -10.17
C ILE A 103 -13.85 8.40 -11.21
N LEU A 104 -13.64 7.10 -11.41
CA LEU A 104 -12.66 6.59 -12.37
C LEU A 104 -13.04 6.93 -13.82
N LYS A 105 -14.32 6.81 -14.19
CA LYS A 105 -14.83 7.18 -15.52
C LYS A 105 -14.71 8.67 -15.77
N TYR A 106 -15.02 9.51 -14.78
CA TYR A 106 -14.81 10.96 -14.85
C TYR A 106 -13.34 11.28 -15.20
N ASP A 107 -12.41 10.55 -14.59
CA ASP A 107 -10.99 10.64 -14.90
C ASP A 107 -10.56 9.81 -16.11
N ASN A 108 -11.47 9.42 -17.02
CA ASN A 108 -11.18 8.67 -18.25
C ASN A 108 -10.35 7.39 -18.01
N ILE A 109 -10.70 6.64 -16.96
CA ILE A 109 -10.10 5.34 -16.64
C ILE A 109 -11.12 4.26 -17.01
N SER A 110 -10.70 3.33 -17.86
CA SER A 110 -11.51 2.18 -18.26
C SER A 110 -11.77 1.27 -17.06
N VAL A 111 -13.04 1.08 -16.74
CA VAL A 111 -13.53 0.19 -15.67
C VAL A 111 -14.53 -0.80 -16.24
N ILE A 112 -14.80 -1.86 -15.49
CA ILE A 112 -15.83 -2.83 -15.85
C ILE A 112 -16.70 -3.23 -14.65
N GLU A 113 -18.00 -3.10 -14.84
CA GLU A 113 -19.04 -3.41 -13.85
C GLU A 113 -19.34 -4.89 -13.77
N ASN A 114 -19.53 -5.52 -14.93
CA ASN A 114 -19.87 -6.93 -15.07
C ASN A 114 -18.77 -7.68 -15.80
N ILE A 115 -18.12 -8.60 -15.09
CA ILE A 115 -17.10 -9.48 -15.66
C ILE A 115 -17.82 -10.64 -16.32
N ASP A 116 -17.98 -10.61 -17.64
CA ASP A 116 -18.25 -11.82 -18.41
C ASP A 116 -16.91 -12.55 -18.62
N SER A 117 -16.69 -13.64 -17.89
CA SER A 117 -15.40 -14.34 -17.83
C SER A 117 -14.91 -14.81 -19.20
N ASP A 118 -15.81 -15.00 -20.16
CA ASP A 118 -15.50 -15.58 -21.47
C ASP A 118 -14.87 -14.55 -22.43
N LEU A 119 -14.90 -13.26 -22.09
CA LEU A 119 -14.36 -12.17 -22.92
C LEU A 119 -12.93 -11.75 -22.55
N TYR A 120 -12.39 -12.24 -21.43
CA TYR A 120 -11.08 -11.80 -20.91
C TYR A 120 -10.02 -12.86 -21.06
N ARG A 121 -8.84 -12.44 -21.52
CA ARG A 121 -7.69 -13.30 -21.68
C ARG A 121 -6.93 -13.48 -20.36
N ASP A 122 -6.82 -12.42 -19.56
CA ASP A 122 -5.96 -12.43 -18.38
C ASP A 122 -6.43 -11.44 -17.30
N MET A 123 -5.94 -11.67 -16.08
CA MET A 123 -6.13 -10.83 -14.92
C MET A 123 -4.80 -10.64 -14.18
N ILE A 124 -4.37 -9.40 -14.05
CA ILE A 124 -3.13 -9.04 -13.33
C ILE A 124 -3.45 -8.30 -12.03
N GLU A 125 -2.60 -8.51 -11.03
CA GLU A 125 -2.61 -7.68 -9.82
C GLU A 125 -1.41 -6.75 -9.84
N VAL A 126 -1.64 -5.45 -9.63
CA VAL A 126 -0.60 -4.43 -9.63
C VAL A 126 -0.55 -3.80 -8.26
N PHE A 127 0.60 -3.85 -7.61
CA PHE A 127 0.83 -3.18 -6.33
C PHE A 127 1.57 -1.88 -6.59
N LEU A 128 0.98 -0.78 -6.19
CA LEU A 128 1.57 0.54 -6.26
C LEU A 128 2.09 0.93 -4.88
N LEU A 129 3.28 1.49 -4.85
CA LEU A 129 3.91 2.06 -3.68
C LEU A 129 4.11 3.57 -3.93
N GLU A 130 3.60 4.39 -3.02
CA GLU A 130 3.70 5.85 -3.10
C GLU A 130 5.17 6.26 -3.16
N ASN A 131 5.47 7.22 -4.04
CA ASN A 131 6.76 7.86 -4.18
C ASN A 131 6.59 9.15 -5.00
N LYS A 132 7.64 9.97 -5.10
CA LYS A 132 7.72 11.08 -6.06
C LYS A 132 7.39 10.62 -7.49
N ASP A 133 7.91 9.46 -7.86
CA ASP A 133 7.47 8.70 -9.05
C ASP A 133 7.02 7.31 -8.60
N PRO A 134 5.70 7.05 -8.50
CA PRO A 134 5.17 5.83 -7.90
C PRO A 134 5.77 4.57 -8.51
N LEU A 135 6.15 3.64 -7.64
CA LEU A 135 6.65 2.32 -8.03
C LEU A 135 5.47 1.38 -8.22
N ILE A 136 5.51 0.54 -9.26
CA ILE A 136 4.53 -0.52 -9.43
C ILE A 136 5.20 -1.89 -9.52
N PHE A 137 4.55 -2.90 -8.96
CA PHE A 137 4.97 -4.29 -8.96
C PHE A 137 3.82 -5.13 -9.51
N ILE A 138 4.05 -5.83 -10.62
CA ILE A 138 3.02 -6.58 -11.32
C ILE A 138 3.13 -8.06 -10.96
N ASN A 139 2.08 -8.61 -10.34
CA ASN A 139 1.91 -10.04 -10.19
C ASN A 139 1.42 -10.61 -11.52
N LYS A 140 2.32 -11.21 -12.30
CA LYS A 140 1.93 -11.95 -13.49
C LYS A 140 1.54 -13.36 -13.05
N ARG A 141 0.28 -13.76 -13.26
CA ARG A 141 -0.11 -15.18 -13.13
C ARG A 141 0.35 -16.03 -14.32
N PHE A 142 0.69 -15.39 -15.45
CA PHE A 142 1.11 -16.07 -16.68
C PHE A 142 2.44 -15.51 -17.23
N ASN A 143 3.20 -16.38 -17.93
CA ASN A 143 4.51 -16.13 -18.56
C ASN A 143 4.49 -15.10 -19.72
N HIS A 144 3.51 -14.19 -19.78
CA HIS A 144 3.45 -13.20 -20.83
C HIS A 144 4.48 -12.08 -20.61
N TYR A 145 5.33 -11.91 -21.61
CA TYR A 145 6.15 -10.71 -21.75
C TYR A 145 5.23 -9.49 -21.81
N ILE A 146 5.44 -8.54 -20.88
CA ILE A 146 4.77 -7.24 -20.89
C ILE A 146 5.73 -6.33 -21.64
N SER A 147 5.36 -5.90 -22.85
CA SER A 147 6.17 -4.95 -23.61
C SER A 147 6.26 -3.60 -22.89
N ASP A 148 7.30 -2.82 -23.17
CA ASP A 148 7.51 -1.50 -22.56
C ASP A 148 6.28 -0.57 -22.69
N PRO A 149 5.65 -0.41 -23.88
CA PRO A 149 4.45 0.43 -24.01
C PRO A 149 3.27 -0.08 -23.18
N TYR A 150 3.19 -1.40 -22.99
CA TYR A 150 2.11 -2.03 -22.24
C TYR A 150 2.27 -1.83 -20.74
N TYR A 151 3.49 -1.97 -20.22
CA TYR A 151 3.84 -1.62 -18.84
C TYR A 151 3.53 -0.16 -18.54
N ASP A 152 3.92 0.76 -19.43
CA ASP A 152 3.69 2.20 -19.25
C ASP A 152 2.19 2.53 -19.23
N ASN A 153 1.36 1.85 -20.01
CA ASN A 153 -0.09 2.00 -19.98
C ASN A 153 -0.69 1.52 -18.65
N ILE A 154 -0.27 0.34 -18.16
CA ILE A 154 -0.69 -0.18 -16.85
C ILE A 154 -0.28 0.79 -15.74
N LYS A 155 0.97 1.24 -15.75
CA LYS A 155 1.49 2.20 -14.77
C LYS A 155 0.70 3.50 -14.81
N ARG A 156 0.49 4.07 -15.98
CA ARG A 156 -0.27 5.32 -16.15
C ARG A 156 -1.69 5.17 -15.60
N MET A 157 -2.35 4.06 -15.90
CA MET A 157 -3.68 3.76 -15.37
C MET A 157 -3.66 3.68 -13.84
N CYS A 158 -2.81 2.84 -13.24
CA CYS A 158 -2.72 2.70 -11.78
C CYS A 158 -2.37 4.02 -11.07
N VAL A 159 -1.42 4.79 -11.59
CA VAL A 159 -1.04 6.09 -11.02
C VAL A 159 -2.19 7.08 -11.11
N LYS A 160 -2.90 7.13 -12.24
CA LYS A 160 -4.06 8.01 -12.40
C LYS A 160 -5.17 7.60 -11.44
N SER A 161 -5.50 6.31 -11.36
CA SER A 161 -6.50 5.77 -10.44
C SER A 161 -6.14 6.06 -8.98
N PHE A 162 -4.89 5.84 -8.59
CA PHE A 162 -4.41 6.14 -7.23
C PHE A 162 -4.59 7.62 -6.87
N LYS A 163 -4.33 8.54 -7.81
CA LYS A 163 -4.57 9.97 -7.60
C LYS A 163 -6.06 10.31 -7.53
N SER A 164 -6.87 9.71 -8.41
CA SER A 164 -8.34 9.95 -8.50
C SER A 164 -9.05 9.65 -7.17
N ILE A 165 -8.59 8.61 -6.47
CA ILE A 165 -9.16 8.18 -5.18
C ILE A 165 -8.44 8.79 -3.96
N HIS A 166 -7.56 9.77 -4.17
CA HIS A 166 -6.70 10.35 -3.13
C HIS A 166 -5.86 9.33 -2.33
N GLY A 167 -5.38 8.28 -3.00
CA GLY A 167 -4.63 7.19 -2.39
C GLY A 167 -3.36 7.66 -1.66
N SER A 168 -2.96 6.90 -0.64
CA SER A 168 -1.77 7.13 0.17
C SER A 168 -1.04 5.83 0.50
N ASN A 169 0.28 5.92 0.69
CA ASN A 169 1.22 4.88 1.06
C ASN A 169 1.38 3.76 0.02
N TYR A 170 0.36 2.95 -0.17
CA TYR A 170 0.38 1.80 -1.08
C TYR A 170 -1.04 1.37 -1.43
N CYS A 171 -1.19 0.65 -2.53
CA CYS A 171 -2.48 0.14 -2.98
C CYS A 171 -2.30 -1.04 -3.93
N LYS A 172 -3.26 -1.97 -3.95
CA LYS A 172 -3.36 -3.04 -4.95
C LYS A 172 -4.47 -2.71 -5.94
N PHE A 173 -4.19 -2.85 -7.22
CA PHE A 173 -5.13 -2.76 -8.32
C PHE A 173 -5.30 -4.14 -8.95
N GLN A 174 -6.51 -4.46 -9.37
CA GLN A 174 -6.82 -5.66 -10.15
C GLN A 174 -7.30 -5.23 -11.53
N ILE A 175 -6.63 -5.72 -12.57
CA ILE A 175 -6.86 -5.28 -13.95
C ILE A 175 -7.18 -6.51 -14.79
N LEU A 176 -8.27 -6.44 -15.53
CA LEU A 176 -8.59 -7.38 -16.60
C LEU A 176 -8.01 -6.92 -17.92
N ILE A 177 -7.64 -7.90 -18.74
CA ILE A 177 -7.08 -7.73 -20.07
C ILE A 177 -7.96 -8.52 -21.03
N ASP A 178 -8.52 -7.84 -22.03
CA ASP A 178 -9.29 -8.52 -23.09
C ASP A 178 -8.37 -9.09 -24.20
N ALA A 179 -8.96 -9.77 -25.17
CA ALA A 179 -8.24 -10.35 -26.31
C ALA A 179 -7.52 -9.32 -27.20
N LEU A 180 -7.92 -8.04 -27.14
CA LEU A 180 -7.34 -6.93 -27.90
C LEU A 180 -6.26 -6.16 -27.09
N ASN A 181 -5.94 -6.63 -25.87
CA ASN A 181 -5.07 -5.97 -24.90
C ASN A 181 -5.60 -4.63 -24.35
N ASN A 182 -6.92 -4.42 -24.35
CA ASN A 182 -7.51 -3.33 -23.61
C ASN A 182 -7.46 -3.64 -22.11
N LEU A 183 -7.19 -2.61 -21.31
CA LEU A 183 -7.07 -2.68 -19.86
C LEU A 183 -8.36 -2.21 -19.20
N PHE A 184 -8.87 -2.97 -18.24
CA PHE A 184 -10.05 -2.61 -17.45
C PHE A 184 -9.75 -2.75 -15.97
N LEU A 185 -9.82 -1.66 -15.22
CA LEU A 185 -9.70 -1.69 -13.77
C LEU A 185 -10.98 -2.27 -13.16
N THR A 186 -10.84 -3.31 -12.34
CA THR A 186 -11.99 -4.04 -11.78
C THR A 186 -12.14 -3.86 -10.28
N ASN A 187 -11.02 -3.74 -9.59
CA ASN A 187 -11.02 -3.61 -8.14
C ASN A 187 -9.78 -2.84 -7.67
N ILE A 188 -9.95 -2.13 -6.57
CA ILE A 188 -8.89 -1.44 -5.85
C ILE A 188 -8.93 -1.95 -4.40
N ASN A 189 -7.78 -2.30 -3.85
CA ASN A 189 -7.64 -2.60 -2.43
C ASN A 189 -6.56 -1.67 -1.85
N PRO A 190 -6.93 -0.67 -1.04
CA PRO A 190 -5.97 0.25 -0.44
C PRO A 190 -5.28 -0.36 0.81
N PHE A 191 -5.73 -1.52 1.29
CA PHE A 191 -5.13 -2.27 2.40
C PHE A 191 -4.71 -3.70 1.99
N PRO A 192 -3.77 -3.89 1.05
CA PRO A 192 -3.18 -5.20 0.82
C PRO A 192 -2.39 -5.66 2.06
N TYR A 193 -2.40 -6.97 2.32
CA TYR A 193 -1.58 -7.59 3.36
C TYR A 193 -0.08 -7.39 3.09
N LEU A 194 0.67 -6.96 4.11
CA LEU A 194 2.11 -6.67 4.07
C LEU A 194 2.98 -7.72 4.75
N GLY A 195 2.43 -8.88 5.15
CA GLY A 195 3.21 -9.95 5.76
C GLY A 195 4.29 -10.48 4.81
N LYS A 196 5.45 -10.90 5.34
CA LYS A 196 6.65 -11.22 4.53
C LYS A 196 6.40 -12.26 3.42
N ASN A 197 5.39 -13.11 3.60
CA ASN A 197 5.04 -14.18 2.66
C ASN A 197 3.85 -13.86 1.73
N ASN A 198 3.24 -12.68 1.86
CA ASN A 198 2.19 -12.20 0.96
C ASN A 198 2.77 -11.82 -0.41
N ILE A 199 1.90 -11.67 -1.41
CA ILE A 199 2.29 -11.42 -2.81
C ILE A 199 3.07 -10.12 -2.94
N PHE A 200 2.60 -9.04 -2.30
CA PHE A 200 3.24 -7.73 -2.45
C PHE A 200 4.70 -7.74 -1.96
N PRO A 201 5.01 -8.15 -0.71
CA PRO A 201 6.41 -8.20 -0.30
C PRO A 201 7.27 -9.20 -1.08
N LYS A 202 6.69 -10.30 -1.60
CA LYS A 202 7.40 -11.24 -2.46
C LYS A 202 7.81 -10.60 -3.79
N LEU A 203 6.92 -9.85 -4.44
CA LEU A 203 7.24 -9.13 -5.68
C LEU A 203 8.31 -8.06 -5.44
N VAL A 204 8.21 -7.33 -4.33
CA VAL A 204 9.21 -6.33 -3.94
C VAL A 204 10.59 -7.00 -3.78
N LYS A 205 10.64 -8.15 -3.09
CA LYS A 205 11.87 -8.95 -2.94
C LYS A 205 12.43 -9.46 -4.26
N GLN A 206 11.58 -9.92 -5.18
CA GLN A 206 12.01 -10.36 -6.51
C GLN A 206 12.68 -9.23 -7.31
N ASN A 207 12.41 -7.97 -6.96
CA ASN A 207 13.04 -6.79 -7.54
C ASN A 207 14.27 -6.30 -6.73
N GLY A 208 14.85 -7.16 -5.88
CA GLY A 208 16.08 -6.89 -5.14
C GLY A 208 15.91 -6.03 -3.88
N ILE A 209 14.68 -5.74 -3.48
CA ILE A 209 14.40 -4.92 -2.29
C ILE A 209 14.08 -5.83 -1.11
N GLU A 210 14.90 -5.77 -0.05
CA GLU A 210 14.68 -6.58 1.15
C GLU A 210 13.41 -6.15 1.91
N TYR A 211 12.81 -7.11 2.63
CA TYR A 211 11.54 -6.87 3.32
C TYR A 211 11.63 -5.74 4.36
N ALA A 212 12.75 -5.66 5.07
CA ALA A 212 12.98 -4.60 6.05
C ALA A 212 12.97 -3.21 5.39
N ASP A 213 13.68 -3.08 4.26
CA ASP A 213 13.76 -1.85 3.49
C ASP A 213 12.39 -1.45 2.93
N PHE A 214 11.63 -2.40 2.42
CA PHE A 214 10.27 -2.17 1.96
C PHE A 214 9.35 -1.57 3.03
N ILE A 215 9.31 -2.18 4.21
CA ILE A 215 8.47 -1.71 5.32
C ILE A 215 8.95 -0.34 5.82
N ASN A 216 10.26 -0.15 6.00
CA ASN A 216 10.81 1.11 6.48
C ASN A 216 10.68 2.23 5.44
N TYR A 217 10.66 1.92 4.15
CA TYR A 217 10.40 2.88 3.10
C TYR A 217 8.95 3.41 3.15
N ILE A 218 7.97 2.56 3.49
CA ILE A 218 6.59 3.01 3.75
C ILE A 218 6.57 4.03 4.90
N ILE A 219 7.30 3.77 5.99
CA ILE A 219 7.42 4.73 7.09
C ILE A 219 8.07 6.02 6.63
N ALA A 220 9.18 5.93 5.88
CA ALA A 220 9.94 7.08 5.42
C ALA A 220 9.06 8.04 4.60
N ASN A 221 8.23 7.50 3.72
CA ASN A 221 7.31 8.30 2.92
C ASN A 221 6.17 8.90 3.73
N ALA A 222 5.63 8.16 4.69
CA ALA A 222 4.65 8.71 5.60
C ALA A 222 5.24 9.84 6.46
N ALA A 223 6.45 9.67 6.98
CA ALA A 223 7.16 10.68 7.76
C ALA A 223 7.44 11.93 6.93
N TYR A 224 7.88 11.77 5.69
CA TYR A 224 8.03 12.89 4.75
C TYR A 224 6.72 13.64 4.52
N ARG A 225 5.61 12.92 4.30
CA ARG A 225 4.27 13.50 4.11
C ARG A 225 3.77 14.27 5.33
N TYR A 226 4.11 13.81 6.54
CA TYR A 226 3.75 14.46 7.80
C TYR A 226 4.79 15.46 8.31
N HIS A 227 5.86 15.73 7.54
CA HIS A 227 6.97 16.61 7.94
C HIS A 227 7.62 16.20 9.27
N ILE A 228 7.70 14.88 9.52
CA ILE A 228 8.42 14.33 10.67
C ILE A 228 9.90 14.23 10.32
N SER A 229 10.75 14.73 11.20
CA SER A 229 12.20 14.61 11.08
C SER A 229 12.62 13.14 11.20
N ILE A 230 13.31 12.63 10.18
CA ILE A 230 13.72 11.22 10.09
C ILE A 230 15.25 11.06 10.07
N PRO A 231 15.80 10.03 10.72
CA PRO A 231 17.24 9.75 10.68
C PRO A 231 17.76 9.58 9.25
N GLU A 232 19.05 9.89 9.04
CA GLU A 232 19.69 9.87 7.71
C GLU A 232 19.50 8.56 6.95
N ILE A 233 19.48 7.42 7.66
CA ILE A 233 19.24 6.09 7.07
C ILE A 233 17.91 6.02 6.28
N TYR A 234 16.87 6.73 6.71
CA TYR A 234 15.60 6.78 5.99
C TYR A 234 15.66 7.67 4.75
N GLU A 235 16.43 8.75 4.78
CA GLU A 235 16.62 9.59 3.59
C GLU A 235 17.44 8.86 2.54
N GLN A 236 18.50 8.16 2.95
CA GLN A 236 19.28 7.28 2.08
C GLN A 236 18.39 6.17 1.49
N LEU A 237 17.54 5.54 2.31
CA LEU A 237 16.57 4.53 1.85
C LEU A 237 15.63 5.09 0.77
N ARG A 238 15.08 6.29 0.98
CA ARG A 238 14.20 6.94 -0.01
C ARG A 238 14.94 7.26 -1.31
N GLN A 239 16.18 7.76 -1.22
CA GLN A 239 17.02 8.02 -2.38
C GLN A 239 17.32 6.74 -3.17
N ASN A 240 17.63 5.64 -2.47
CA ASN A 240 17.85 4.34 -3.10
C ASN A 240 16.63 3.89 -3.89
N PHE A 241 15.42 3.96 -3.31
CA PHE A 241 14.17 3.61 -4.02
C PHE A 241 13.91 4.50 -5.25
N ASN A 242 14.29 5.77 -5.21
CA ASN A 242 14.22 6.66 -6.38
C ASN A 242 15.20 6.24 -7.48
N LEU A 243 16.42 5.84 -7.11
CA LEU A 243 17.41 5.32 -8.05
C LEU A 243 16.99 3.97 -8.65
N TYR A 244 16.39 3.09 -7.84
CA TYR A 244 15.83 1.82 -8.30
C TYR A 244 14.87 2.03 -9.47
N HIS A 245 14.01 3.04 -9.44
CA HIS A 245 13.12 3.34 -10.56
C HIS A 245 13.89 3.65 -11.86
N GLN A 246 14.92 4.50 -11.74
CA GLN A 246 15.68 5.00 -12.89
C GLN A 246 16.50 3.90 -13.56
N THR A 247 17.09 3.00 -12.75
CA THR A 247 17.97 1.93 -13.23
C THR A 247 17.21 0.65 -13.56
N ASN A 248 16.13 0.33 -12.83
CA ASN A 248 15.39 -0.93 -12.93
C ASN A 248 14.07 -0.84 -13.70
N LYS A 249 13.88 0.21 -14.52
CA LYS A 249 12.97 0.12 -15.68
C LYS A 249 13.16 -1.19 -16.45
N ILE A 250 14.37 -1.77 -16.40
CA ILE A 250 14.77 -3.02 -17.07
C ILE A 250 14.40 -4.30 -16.28
N LEU A 251 14.41 -4.30 -14.94
CA LEU A 251 14.17 -5.51 -14.13
C LEU A 251 12.67 -5.75 -13.80
N LEU A 252 11.84 -4.70 -13.83
CA LEU A 252 10.37 -4.82 -13.80
C LEU A 252 9.79 -5.43 -15.09
N ARG A 253 10.64 -5.71 -16.09
CA ARG A 253 10.29 -6.30 -17.39
C ARG A 253 10.08 -7.81 -17.35
N GLY A 254 10.45 -8.45 -16.23
CA GLY A 254 10.28 -9.88 -15.99
C GLY A 254 11.30 -10.73 -16.74
N VAL A 255 11.77 -11.77 -16.04
CA VAL A 255 12.17 -13.05 -16.66
C VAL A 255 10.92 -13.68 -17.27
#